data_AF-A0ABC8S155-F1
#
_entry.id   AF-A0ABC8S155-F1
#
_cell.length_a   1.000
_cell.length_b   1.000
_cell.length_c   1.000
_cell.angle_alpha   90.00
_cell.angle_beta   90.00
_cell.angle_gamma   90.00
#
_symmetry.space_group_name_H-M   'P 1'
#
loop_
_entity.id
_entity.type
_entity.pdbx_description
1 polymer ?
#
loop_
_entity_poly.entity_id
_entity_poly.type
_entity_poly.pdbx_seq_one_letter_code
_entity_poly.pdbx_strand_id
1 'polypeptide(L)'
;MSPPLLVEFAWGLANSNHYFLWIIRPGLVVGDCDSAILPPEFMDVTTERGFITSWCPQEQVLTHPSVGGFLTHGGYMCTKWEIGMEIDNDVKRDEVEMLVRQLMEGEHGKRMKNKALEWKRLAEKATSLDGSSCLNLDDMISKFVLPKN
;
A
#
# COMPACT_ATOMS: atom_id res chain seq x y z
N MET A 1 -10.08 6.89 -10.02
CA MET A 1 -10.72 7.83 -9.06
C MET A 1 -11.00 9.12 -9.80
N SER A 2 -12.22 9.66 -9.74
CA SER A 2 -12.54 10.96 -10.37
C SER A 2 -11.91 12.12 -9.58
N PRO A 3 -11.75 13.32 -10.16
CA PRO A 3 -11.17 14.46 -9.44
C PRO A 3 -11.88 14.79 -8.10
N PRO A 4 -13.23 14.80 -7.99
CA PRO A 4 -13.90 15.06 -6.71
C PRO A 4 -13.58 14.02 -5.62
N LEU A 5 -13.55 12.74 -6.00
CA LEU A 5 -13.21 11.67 -5.06
C LEU A 5 -11.74 11.74 -4.62
N LEU A 6 -10.84 12.22 -5.49
CA LEU A 6 -9.44 12.47 -5.12
C LEU A 6 -9.32 13.57 -4.06
N VAL A 7 -10.15 14.62 -4.17
CA VAL A 7 -10.19 15.72 -3.18
C VAL A 7 -10.72 15.21 -1.84
N GLU A 8 -11.77 14.40 -1.83
CA GLU A 8 -12.27 13.75 -0.60
C GLU A 8 -11.18 12.88 0.05
N PHE A 9 -10.51 12.07 -0.76
CA PHE A 9 -9.41 11.23 -0.30
C PHE A 9 -8.26 12.05 0.31
N ALA A 10 -7.85 13.14 -0.37
CA ALA A 10 -6.81 14.04 0.10
C ALA A 10 -7.17 14.66 1.45
N TRP A 11 -8.39 15.20 1.58
CA TRP A 11 -8.81 15.77 2.87
C TRP A 11 -8.92 14.72 3.97
N GLY A 12 -9.31 13.50 3.66
CA GLY A 12 -9.27 12.39 4.62
C GLY A 12 -7.86 12.09 5.13
N LEU A 13 -6.86 12.07 4.23
CA LEU A 13 -5.45 11.97 4.62
C LEU A 13 -5.02 13.15 5.49
N ALA A 14 -5.33 14.39 5.08
CA ALA A 14 -4.95 15.58 5.83
C ALA A 14 -5.53 15.58 7.26
N ASN A 15 -6.80 15.22 7.40
CA ASN A 15 -7.53 15.21 8.67
C ASN A 15 -7.08 14.09 9.62
N SER A 16 -6.58 12.97 9.06
CA SER A 16 -6.01 11.88 9.85
C SER A 16 -4.82 12.32 10.72
N ASN A 17 -4.17 13.43 10.37
CA ASN A 17 -2.99 13.98 11.04
C ASN A 17 -1.79 13.01 11.11
N HIS A 18 -1.70 12.06 10.17
CA HIS A 18 -0.59 11.13 10.03
C HIS A 18 0.37 11.54 8.92
N TYR A 19 1.62 11.08 9.03
CA TYR A 19 2.60 11.22 7.95
C TYR A 19 2.22 10.33 6.76
N PHE A 20 2.37 10.83 5.54
CA PHE A 20 2.09 10.06 4.34
C PHE A 20 3.08 10.38 3.20
N LEU A 21 3.36 9.34 2.41
CA LEU A 21 4.01 9.43 1.10
C LEU A 21 2.97 9.09 0.05
N TRP A 22 2.62 10.03 -0.82
CA TRP A 22 1.62 9.81 -1.86
C TRP A 22 2.24 9.88 -3.26
N ILE A 23 2.18 8.76 -3.97
CA ILE A 23 2.66 8.65 -5.35
C ILE A 23 1.52 8.95 -6.32
N ILE A 24 1.56 10.10 -6.98
CA ILE A 24 0.57 10.52 -7.97
C ILE A 24 1.21 10.53 -9.35
N ARG A 25 0.90 9.52 -10.17
CA ARG A 25 1.45 9.45 -11.53
C ARG A 25 0.85 10.55 -12.41
N PRO A 26 1.65 11.21 -13.27
CA PRO A 26 1.14 12.11 -14.29
C PRO A 26 0.11 11.39 -15.18
N GLY A 27 -1.03 12.04 -15.45
CA GLY A 27 -2.09 11.50 -16.32
C GLY A 27 -2.98 10.42 -15.70
N LEU A 28 -2.86 10.11 -14.40
CA LEU A 28 -3.69 9.07 -13.75
C LEU A 28 -5.12 9.54 -13.40
N VAL A 29 -5.39 10.85 -13.55
CA VAL A 29 -6.70 11.43 -13.30
C VAL A 29 -7.27 11.90 -14.62
N VAL A 30 -8.52 11.51 -14.88
CA VAL A 30 -9.23 11.87 -16.09
C VAL A 30 -9.61 13.36 -16.01
N GLY A 31 -8.93 14.20 -16.78
CA GLY A 31 -9.10 15.66 -16.85
C GLY A 31 -7.78 16.36 -17.22
N ASP A 32 -7.85 17.41 -18.04
CA ASP A 32 -6.72 18.05 -18.72
C ASP A 32 -5.51 18.48 -17.83
N CYS A 33 -4.37 18.51 -18.51
CA CYS A 33 -2.99 18.85 -18.16
C CYS A 33 -2.66 19.82 -16.99
N ASP A 34 -1.58 19.46 -16.29
CA ASP A 34 -0.58 20.31 -15.62
C ASP A 34 -0.99 21.26 -14.49
N SER A 35 -2.22 21.18 -13.98
CA SER A 35 -2.65 21.94 -12.80
C SER A 35 -2.94 21.00 -11.62
N ALA A 36 -2.44 21.33 -10.43
CA ALA A 36 -2.61 20.54 -9.23
C ALA A 36 -4.08 20.09 -9.04
N ILE A 37 -4.31 18.78 -9.17
CA ILE A 37 -5.62 18.15 -8.94
C ILE A 37 -6.00 18.26 -7.45
N LEU A 38 -4.98 18.48 -6.61
CA LEU A 38 -5.11 18.71 -5.19
C LEU A 38 -5.25 20.21 -4.91
N PRO A 39 -6.19 20.61 -4.02
CA PRO A 39 -6.34 22.01 -3.63
C PRO A 39 -5.03 22.59 -3.07
N PRO A 40 -4.65 23.84 -3.37
CA PRO A 40 -3.46 24.48 -2.79
C PRO A 40 -3.46 24.45 -1.25
N GLU A 41 -4.63 24.62 -0.63
CA GLU A 41 -4.80 24.60 0.83
C GLU A 41 -4.45 23.24 1.44
N PHE A 42 -4.63 22.15 0.69
CA PHE A 42 -4.20 20.83 1.13
C PHE A 42 -2.68 20.73 1.25
N MET A 43 -1.94 21.33 0.30
CA MET A 43 -0.48 21.37 0.34
C MET A 43 0.00 22.19 1.55
N ASP A 44 -0.60 23.36 1.77
CA ASP A 44 -0.26 24.22 2.91
C ASP A 44 -0.49 23.50 4.24
N VAL A 45 -1.66 22.88 4.40
CA VAL A 45 -2.02 22.17 5.63
C VAL A 45 -1.15 20.93 5.86
N THR A 46 -0.60 20.29 4.82
CA THR A 46 0.16 19.04 4.92
C THR A 46 1.67 19.20 4.75
N THR A 47 2.19 20.41 4.57
CA THR A 47 3.60 20.67 4.21
C THR A 47 4.63 19.94 5.10
N GLU A 48 4.36 19.81 6.40
CA GLU A 48 5.30 19.17 7.35
C GLU A 48 5.15 17.64 7.47
N ARG A 49 4.07 17.04 6.92
CA ARG A 49 3.74 15.62 7.12
C ARG A 49 3.45 14.83 5.84
N GLY A 50 3.17 15.52 4.74
CA GLY A 50 2.88 14.94 3.44
C GLY A 50 4.06 15.11 2.49
N PHE A 51 4.45 14.03 1.82
CA PHE A 51 5.35 14.10 0.69
C PHE A 51 4.66 13.54 -0.56
N ILE A 52 4.64 14.32 -1.64
CA ILE A 52 3.96 13.96 -2.88
C ILE A 52 4.99 13.94 -4.01
N THR A 53 5.01 12.85 -4.76
CA THR A 53 5.91 12.68 -5.91
C THR A 53 5.25 11.80 -6.97
N SER A 54 5.78 11.79 -8.19
CA SER A 54 5.29 10.96 -9.28
C SER A 54 5.80 9.53 -9.26
N TRP A 55 6.89 9.28 -8.52
CA TRP A 55 7.56 7.98 -8.47
C TRP A 55 8.34 7.79 -7.17
N CYS A 56 8.47 6.54 -6.72
CA CYS A 56 9.38 6.15 -5.65
C CYS A 56 9.95 4.75 -5.89
N PRO A 57 11.11 4.41 -5.29
CA PRO A 57 11.60 3.04 -5.25
C PRO A 57 10.74 2.21 -4.27
N GLN A 58 9.58 1.74 -4.74
CA GLN A 58 8.52 1.15 -3.90
C GLN A 58 9.03 0.05 -2.96
N GLU A 59 9.93 -0.83 -3.41
CA GLU A 59 10.52 -1.88 -2.57
C GLU A 59 11.32 -1.31 -1.39
N GLN A 60 12.12 -0.27 -1.62
CA GLN A 60 12.89 0.39 -0.56
C GLN A 60 11.97 1.13 0.41
N VAL A 61 10.91 1.76 -0.10
CA VAL A 61 9.89 2.41 0.74
C VAL A 61 9.21 1.37 1.64
N LEU A 62 8.72 0.26 1.08
CA LEU A 62 7.99 -0.76 1.83
C LEU A 62 8.85 -1.51 2.85
N THR A 63 10.18 -1.53 2.67
CA THR A 63 11.11 -2.12 3.63
C THR A 63 11.60 -1.14 4.70
N HIS A 64 11.29 0.15 4.56
CA HIS A 64 11.73 1.19 5.48
C HIS A 64 10.95 1.12 6.82
N PRO A 65 11.63 1.16 7.99
CA PRO A 65 10.98 0.99 9.30
C PRO A 65 9.96 2.08 9.65
N SER A 66 10.05 3.26 9.03
CA SER A 66 9.07 4.34 9.22
C SER A 66 7.74 4.11 8.51
N VAL A 67 7.64 3.13 7.59
CA VAL A 67 6.39 2.84 6.90
C VAL A 67 5.50 1.96 7.77
N GLY A 68 4.35 2.52 8.17
CA GLY A 68 3.38 1.84 9.04
C GLY A 68 2.22 1.16 8.30
N GLY A 69 1.96 1.55 7.04
CA GLY A 69 0.86 1.04 6.24
C GLY A 69 1.06 1.34 4.76
N PHE A 70 0.36 0.60 3.90
CA PHE A 70 0.42 0.79 2.45
C PHE A 70 -0.98 0.70 1.85
N LEU A 71 -1.44 1.78 1.24
CA LEU A 71 -2.67 1.77 0.46
C LEU A 71 -2.40 1.19 -0.93
N THR A 72 -3.19 0.19 -1.32
CA THR A 72 -3.01 -0.53 -2.58
C THR A 72 -4.36 -0.92 -3.18
N HIS A 73 -4.40 -1.16 -4.49
CA HIS A 73 -5.60 -1.62 -5.21
C HIS A 73 -5.92 -3.12 -4.99
N GLY A 74 -5.20 -3.81 -4.09
CA GLY A 74 -5.22 -5.26 -3.97
C GLY A 74 -6.27 -5.84 -3.01
N GLY A 75 -7.49 -6.11 -3.50
CA GLY A 75 -8.58 -6.69 -2.69
C GLY A 75 -8.33 -8.10 -2.11
N TYR A 76 -7.34 -8.85 -2.63
CA TYR A 76 -6.99 -10.18 -2.09
C TYR A 76 -6.41 -10.09 -0.67
N MET A 77 -5.75 -8.98 -0.33
CA MET A 77 -5.16 -8.74 1.00
C MET A 77 -6.20 -8.68 2.11
N CYS A 78 -7.36 -8.09 1.82
CA CYS A 78 -8.46 -7.94 2.77
C CYS A 78 -9.25 -9.26 2.91
N THR A 79 -9.62 -9.86 1.79
CA THR A 79 -10.56 -11.00 1.75
C THR A 79 -9.96 -12.36 2.09
N LYS A 80 -8.65 -12.58 1.88
CA LYS A 80 -8.01 -13.89 2.12
C LYS A 80 -6.92 -13.85 3.18
N TRP A 81 -6.13 -12.79 3.21
CA TRP A 81 -5.01 -12.70 4.14
C TRP A 81 -5.36 -11.96 5.42
N GLU A 82 -6.47 -11.21 5.45
CA GLU A 82 -6.93 -10.39 6.58
C GLU A 82 -5.82 -9.44 7.09
N ILE A 83 -5.03 -8.89 6.18
CA ILE A 83 -3.95 -7.93 6.46
C ILE A 83 -4.27 -6.54 5.92
N GLY A 84 -5.51 -6.31 5.48
CA GLY A 84 -5.94 -5.05 4.89
C GLY A 84 -7.35 -4.65 5.29
N MET A 85 -7.63 -3.36 5.15
CA MET A 85 -8.96 -2.76 5.21
C MET A 85 -9.32 -2.19 3.84
N GLU A 86 -10.60 -2.13 3.53
CA GLU A 86 -11.11 -1.59 2.27
C GLU A 86 -11.68 -0.19 2.50
N ILE A 87 -11.50 0.68 1.50
CA ILE A 87 -12.15 1.98 1.40
C ILE A 87 -13.29 1.80 0.40
N ASP A 88 -14.48 2.33 0.71
CA ASP A 88 -15.61 2.28 -0.23
C ASP A 88 -15.27 2.95 -1.58
N ASN A 89 -15.95 2.53 -2.65
CA ASN A 89 -15.85 3.18 -3.95
C ASN A 89 -16.42 4.61 -3.92
N ASP A 90 -17.42 4.88 -3.07
CA ASP A 90 -17.96 6.21 -2.76
C ASP A 90 -17.10 6.89 -1.69
N VAL A 91 -15.87 7.25 -2.07
CA VAL A 91 -14.85 7.79 -1.17
C VAL A 91 -15.33 9.06 -0.45
N LYS A 92 -15.36 9.01 0.88
CA LYS A 92 -15.68 10.14 1.77
C LYS A 92 -14.50 10.45 2.69
N ARG A 93 -14.18 11.74 2.86
CA ARG A 93 -13.04 12.15 3.70
C ARG A 93 -13.09 11.62 5.13
N ASP A 94 -14.27 11.59 5.75
CA ASP A 94 -14.44 11.14 7.14
C ASP A 94 -14.16 9.63 7.28
N GLU A 95 -14.55 8.85 6.27
CA GLU A 95 -14.26 7.42 6.20
C GLU A 95 -12.75 7.18 6.01
N VAL A 96 -12.12 7.89 5.08
CA VAL A 96 -10.68 7.81 4.84
C VAL A 96 -9.90 8.18 6.10
N GLU A 97 -10.26 9.28 6.77
CA GLU A 97 -9.66 9.68 8.04
C GLU A 97 -9.77 8.56 9.08
N MET A 98 -10.99 8.04 9.29
CA MET A 98 -11.25 6.98 10.26
C MET A 98 -10.41 5.74 9.98
N LEU A 99 -10.36 5.30 8.72
CA LEU A 99 -9.59 4.12 8.30
C LEU A 99 -8.09 4.32 8.48
N VAL A 100 -7.55 5.50 8.15
CA VAL A 100 -6.13 5.80 8.36
C VAL A 100 -5.78 5.77 9.85
N ARG A 101 -6.60 6.39 10.71
CA ARG A 101 -6.40 6.33 12.17
C ARG A 101 -6.51 4.90 12.71
N GLN A 102 -7.51 4.14 12.25
CA GLN A 102 -7.70 2.74 12.61
C GLN A 102 -6.50 1.86 12.22
N LEU A 103 -5.89 2.13 11.06
CA LEU A 103 -4.70 1.44 10.57
C LEU A 103 -3.46 1.75 11.42
N MET A 104 -3.25 3.03 11.72
CA MET A 104 -1.99 3.52 12.29
C MET A 104 -1.95 3.42 13.82
N GLU A 105 -3.11 3.59 14.48
CA GLU A 105 -3.20 3.67 15.94
C GLU A 105 -4.08 2.56 16.53
N GLY A 106 -5.08 2.11 15.77
CA GLY A 106 -6.13 1.22 16.24
C GLY A 106 -5.70 -0.24 16.47
N GLU A 107 -6.44 -0.93 17.32
CA GLU A 107 -6.22 -2.36 17.61
C GLU A 107 -6.38 -3.24 16.36
N HIS A 108 -7.22 -2.83 15.42
CA HIS A 108 -7.36 -3.55 14.16
C HIS A 108 -6.08 -3.43 13.31
N GLY A 109 -5.50 -2.24 13.20
CA GLY A 109 -4.20 -2.02 12.57
C GLY A 109 -3.08 -2.85 13.18
N LYS A 110 -3.00 -2.90 14.52
CA LYS A 110 -2.02 -3.73 15.24
C LYS A 110 -2.17 -5.22 14.92
N ARG A 111 -3.40 -5.73 14.88
CA ARG A 111 -3.67 -7.13 14.50
C ARG A 111 -3.22 -7.43 13.07
N MET A 112 -3.56 -6.57 12.12
CA MET A 112 -3.13 -6.71 10.72
C MET A 112 -1.60 -6.69 10.60
N LYS A 113 -0.92 -5.80 11.32
CA LYS A 113 0.56 -5.74 11.36
C LYS A 113 1.17 -7.04 11.87
N ASN A 114 0.65 -7.60 12.96
CA ASN A 114 1.16 -8.87 13.49
C ASN A 114 0.95 -10.02 12.51
N LYS A 115 -0.21 -10.09 11.85
CA LYS A 115 -0.49 -11.10 10.83
C LYS A 115 0.39 -10.93 9.59
N ALA A 116 0.67 -9.69 9.17
CA ALA A 116 1.61 -9.41 8.09
C ALA A 116 3.04 -9.86 8.44
N LEU A 117 3.49 -9.69 9.69
CA LEU A 117 4.78 -10.18 10.16
C LEU A 117 4.86 -11.72 10.17
N GLU A 118 3.76 -12.40 10.52
CA GLU A 118 3.68 -13.86 10.41
C GLU A 118 3.80 -14.32 8.96
N TRP A 119 3.04 -13.70 8.05
CA TRP A 119 3.14 -13.98 6.61
C TRP A 119 4.54 -13.72 6.05
N LYS A 120 5.19 -12.63 6.48
CA LYS A 120 6.58 -12.34 6.14
C LYS A 120 7.50 -13.50 6.55
N ARG A 121 7.41 -13.97 7.79
CA ARG A 121 8.22 -15.09 8.29
C ARG A 121 7.98 -16.38 7.51
N LEU A 122 6.72 -16.66 7.15
CA LEU A 122 6.37 -17.83 6.34
C LEU A 122 6.95 -17.73 4.93
N ALA A 123 6.88 -16.55 4.31
CA ALA A 123 7.45 -16.30 3.00
C ALA A 123 8.99 -16.46 3.02
N GLU A 124 9.67 -15.90 4.01
CA GLU A 124 11.12 -16.05 4.20
C GLU A 124 11.50 -17.53 4.38
N LYS A 125 10.75 -18.30 5.18
CA LYS A 125 10.99 -19.73 5.35
C LYS A 125 10.79 -20.50 4.05
N ALA A 126 9.70 -20.22 3.32
CA ALA A 126 9.39 -20.91 2.07
C ALA A 126 10.41 -20.64 0.96
N THR A 127 11.05 -19.46 0.97
CA THR A 127 12.04 -19.02 -0.03
C THR A 127 13.50 -19.16 0.42
N SER A 128 13.73 -19.73 1.61
CA SER A 128 15.08 -20.10 2.05
C SER A 128 15.66 -21.24 1.20
N LEU A 129 16.97 -21.47 1.28
CA LEU A 129 17.69 -22.48 0.48
C LEU A 129 17.05 -23.89 0.58
N ASP A 130 16.64 -24.28 1.78
CA ASP A 130 15.94 -25.56 2.05
C ASP A 130 14.41 -25.40 2.11
N GLY A 131 13.91 -24.26 1.63
CA GLY A 131 12.52 -23.88 1.66
C GLY A 131 11.70 -24.55 0.57
N SER A 132 10.40 -24.73 0.83
CA SER A 132 9.49 -25.44 -0.08
C SER A 132 9.46 -24.83 -1.49
N SER A 133 9.52 -23.50 -1.62
CA SER A 133 9.48 -22.85 -2.94
C SER A 133 10.76 -23.07 -3.73
N CYS A 134 11.93 -23.06 -3.07
CA CYS A 134 13.22 -23.37 -3.69
C CYS A 134 13.27 -24.83 -4.14
N LEU A 135 12.92 -25.76 -3.27
CA LEU A 135 12.89 -27.19 -3.59
C LEU A 135 11.92 -27.51 -4.73
N ASN A 136 10.74 -26.89 -4.75
CA ASN A 136 9.78 -27.07 -5.84
C ASN A 136 10.30 -26.51 -7.17
N LEU A 137 11.05 -25.40 -7.13
CA LEU A 137 11.68 -24.83 -8.33
C LEU A 137 12.79 -25.74 -8.86
N ASP A 138 13.63 -26.29 -7.98
CA ASP A 138 14.70 -27.22 -8.35
C ASP A 138 14.15 -28.52 -8.95
N ASP A 139 13.08 -29.06 -8.39
CA ASP A 139 12.35 -30.21 -8.92
C ASP A 139 11.78 -29.92 -10.32
N MET A 140 11.19 -28.74 -10.51
CA MET A 140 10.68 -28.30 -11.82
C MET A 140 11.80 -28.22 -12.86
N ILE A 141 12.93 -27.58 -12.53
CA ILE A 141 14.08 -27.45 -13.42
C ILE A 141 14.63 -28.85 -13.79
N SER A 142 14.78 -29.72 -12.79
CA SER A 142 15.29 -31.08 -12.98
C SER A 142 14.38 -31.93 -13.88
N LYS A 143 13.05 -31.74 -13.78
CA LYS A 143 12.07 -32.51 -14.56
C LYS A 143 11.90 -32.06 -15.99
N PHE A 144 11.98 -30.76 -16.25
CA PHE A 144 11.54 -30.17 -17.52
C PHE A 144 12.62 -29.44 -18.31
N VAL A 145 13.71 -29.03 -17.66
CA VAL A 145 14.75 -28.21 -18.31
C VAL A 145 16.02 -29.02 -18.58
N LEU A 146 16.42 -29.88 -17.64
CA LEU A 146 17.63 -30.68 -17.82
C LEU A 146 17.41 -31.87 -18.77
N PRO A 147 18.39 -32.20 -19.64
CA PRO A 147 18.30 -33.36 -20.52
C PRO A 147 18.16 -34.63 -19.68
N LYS A 148 17.24 -35.51 -20.09
CA LYS A 148 17.19 -36.86 -19.55
C LYS A 148 18.37 -37.63 -20.14
N ASN A 149 19.35 -37.98 -19.30
CA ASN A 149 20.39 -38.95 -19.65
C ASN A 149 19.77 -40.34 -19.86
#